data_AF-A0A8W8M4B8-F1
#
_entry.id   AF-A0A8W8M4B8-F1
#
_cell.length_a   1.000
_cell.length_b   1.000
_cell.length_c   1.000
_cell.angle_alpha   90.00
_cell.angle_beta   90.00
_cell.angle_gamma   90.00
#
_symmetry.space_group_name_H-M   'P 1'
#
loop_
_entity.id
_entity.type
_entity.pdbx_description
1 polymer ?
#
loop_
_entity_poly.entity_id
_entity_poly.type
_entity_poly.pdbx_seq_one_letter_code
_entity_poly.pdbx_strand_id
1 'polypeptide(L)'
;MGEWSNPFFGCFNNCTLCVLSTFAGCYVAGKNAEAVGDDCVTVGVLYALIRPVGVFLTAKTREKIRQQKGIEGGFGSDCLVHLFCPLCALVQDAQEIQPAAQAESMARE
;
A
#
# COMPACT_ATOMS: atom_id res chain seq x y z
N MET A 1 0.23 -3.51 -21.65
CA MET A 1 0.11 -4.02 -20.28
C MET A 1 1.43 -3.73 -19.60
N GLY A 2 1.39 -3.04 -18.46
CA GLY A 2 2.60 -2.66 -17.71
C GLY A 2 2.92 -3.66 -16.60
N GLU A 3 4.18 -3.69 -16.18
CA GLU A 3 4.64 -4.39 -14.98
C GLU A 3 4.78 -3.41 -13.82
N TRP A 4 4.87 -3.93 -12.59
CA TRP A 4 5.18 -3.11 -11.41
C TRP A 4 6.57 -2.46 -11.59
N SER A 5 6.66 -1.14 -11.40
CA SER A 5 7.93 -0.40 -11.53
C SER A 5 8.92 -0.80 -10.43
N ASN A 6 8.41 -1.16 -9.25
CA ASN A 6 9.19 -1.57 -8.09
C ASN A 6 9.04 -3.08 -7.83
N PRO A 7 10.14 -3.79 -7.49
CA PRO A 7 10.09 -5.21 -7.17
C PRO A 7 9.34 -5.46 -5.85
N PHE A 8 8.65 -6.59 -5.75
CA PHE A 8 7.79 -6.92 -4.59
C PHE A 8 8.55 -6.97 -3.26
N PHE A 9 9.79 -7.46 -3.25
CA PHE A 9 10.68 -7.46 -2.08
C PHE A 9 11.64 -6.27 -2.03
N GLY A 10 11.35 -5.19 -2.79
CA GLY A 10 12.11 -3.93 -2.78
C GLY A 10 11.98 -3.11 -1.49
N CYS A 11 11.27 -3.63 -0.50
CA CYS A 11 10.99 -3.02 0.81
C CYS A 11 12.28 -2.61 1.54
N PHE A 12 13.36 -3.39 1.37
CA PHE A 12 14.69 -3.11 1.94
C PHE A 12 15.45 -1.97 1.27
N ASN A 13 15.02 -1.53 0.08
CA ASN A 13 15.65 -0.42 -0.62
C ASN A 13 15.29 0.95 -0.01
N ASN A 14 14.21 0.98 0.81
CA ASN A 14 13.81 2.14 1.60
C ASN A 14 13.57 1.72 3.06
N CYS A 15 14.65 1.58 3.83
CA CYS A 15 14.59 1.20 5.25
C CYS A 15 13.62 2.07 6.07
N THR A 16 13.51 3.36 5.77
CA THR A 16 12.56 4.28 6.44
C THR A 16 11.11 3.85 6.22
N LEU A 17 10.72 3.52 4.99
CA LEU A 17 9.39 2.99 4.66
C LEU A 17 9.16 1.62 5.28
N CYS A 18 10.18 0.75 5.32
CA CYS A 18 10.07 -0.56 5.93
C CYS A 18 9.82 -0.47 7.45
N VAL A 19 10.51 0.43 8.15
CA VAL A 19 10.31 0.69 9.58
C VAL A 19 8.96 1.36 9.82
N LEU A 20 8.59 2.37 9.02
CA LEU A 20 7.28 3.03 9.15
C LEU A 20 6.13 2.06 8.91
N SER A 21 6.24 1.17 7.92
CA SER A 21 5.21 0.15 7.66
C SER A 21 5.11 -0.85 8.80
N THR A 22 6.23 -1.15 9.48
CA THR A 22 6.29 -2.11 10.60
C THR A 22 5.65 -1.53 11.87
N PHE A 23 5.87 -0.24 12.15
CA PHE A 23 5.37 0.40 13.38
C PHE A 23 4.07 1.20 13.17
N ALA A 24 3.78 1.64 11.95
CA ALA A 24 2.65 2.47 11.56
C ALA A 24 2.03 2.02 10.23
N GLY A 25 1.89 0.71 10.02
CA GLY A 25 1.30 0.14 8.79
C GLY A 25 -0.12 0.63 8.51
N CYS A 26 -0.88 1.01 9.54
CA CYS A 26 -2.20 1.65 9.39
C CYS A 26 -2.12 3.04 8.74
N TYR A 27 -1.08 3.80 9.04
CA TYR A 27 -0.86 5.12 8.47
C TYR A 27 -0.46 5.01 6.99
N VAL A 28 0.44 4.11 6.66
CA VAL A 28 0.83 3.83 5.26
C VAL A 28 -0.36 3.31 4.46
N ALA A 29 -1.15 2.39 5.01
CA ALA A 29 -2.38 1.91 4.36
C ALA A 29 -3.39 3.04 4.11
N GLY A 30 -3.58 3.92 5.10
CA GLY A 30 -4.43 5.11 4.97
C GLY A 30 -3.94 6.07 3.89
N LYS A 31 -2.63 6.39 3.88
CA LYS A 31 -2.05 7.29 2.87
C LYS A 31 -2.09 6.71 1.46
N ASN A 32 -1.93 5.40 1.31
CA ASN A 32 -2.09 4.73 0.01
C ASN A 32 -3.55 4.80 -0.47
N ALA A 33 -4.50 4.62 0.44
CA ALA A 33 -5.92 4.77 0.17
C ALA A 33 -6.26 6.22 -0.24
N GLU A 34 -5.73 7.21 0.49
CA GLU A 34 -5.90 8.64 0.18
C GLU A 34 -5.46 8.98 -1.25
N ALA A 35 -4.33 8.43 -1.68
CA ALA A 35 -3.79 8.71 -2.99
C ALA A 35 -4.60 8.09 -4.15
N VAL A 36 -5.41 7.06 -3.87
CA VAL A 36 -6.37 6.51 -4.84
C VAL A 36 -7.79 7.08 -4.66
N GLY A 37 -7.97 8.05 -3.76
CA GLY A 37 -9.23 8.74 -3.50
C GLY A 37 -10.15 8.09 -2.46
N ASP A 38 -9.63 7.20 -1.61
CA ASP A 38 -10.34 6.64 -0.46
C ASP A 38 -9.99 7.37 0.85
N ASP A 39 -10.86 7.29 1.87
CA ASP A 39 -10.63 7.97 3.15
C ASP A 39 -9.45 7.35 3.93
N CYS A 40 -8.39 8.15 4.13
CA CYS A 40 -7.18 7.77 4.88
C CYS A 40 -7.47 7.20 6.26
N VAL A 41 -8.29 7.92 7.05
CA VAL A 41 -8.59 7.55 8.44
C VAL A 41 -9.44 6.29 8.50
N THR A 42 -10.45 6.17 7.63
CA THR A 42 -11.35 5.02 7.61
C THR A 42 -10.59 3.74 7.22
N VAL A 43 -9.77 3.79 6.17
CA VAL A 43 -8.99 2.63 5.72
C VAL A 43 -7.88 2.29 6.71
N GLY A 44 -7.17 3.29 7.23
CA GLY A 44 -6.10 3.07 8.22
C GLY A 44 -6.61 2.50 9.55
N VAL A 45 -7.73 3.01 10.07
CA VAL A 45 -8.35 2.52 11.30
C VAL A 45 -8.94 1.12 11.11
N LEU A 46 -9.64 0.87 10.01
CA LEU A 46 -10.18 -0.47 9.72
C LEU A 46 -9.07 -1.49 9.49
N TYR A 47 -7.96 -1.08 8.89
CA TYR A 47 -6.76 -1.90 8.76
C TYR A 47 -6.17 -2.29 10.12
N ALA A 48 -6.11 -1.35 11.07
CA ALA A 48 -5.60 -1.60 12.42
C ALA A 48 -6.54 -2.45 13.28
N LEU A 49 -7.86 -2.22 13.19
CA LEU A 49 -8.85 -2.83 14.08
C LEU A 49 -9.33 -4.19 13.58
N ILE A 50 -9.43 -4.41 12.27
CA ILE A 50 -10.05 -5.61 11.70
C ILE A 50 -9.16 -6.18 10.59
N ARG A 51 -8.31 -7.14 10.96
CA ARG A 51 -7.34 -7.78 10.04
C ARG A 51 -7.90 -8.21 8.67
N PRO A 52 -9.02 -8.97 8.58
CA PRO A 52 -9.53 -9.41 7.28
C PRO A 52 -10.11 -8.27 6.44
N VAL A 53 -10.71 -7.26 7.08
CA VAL A 53 -11.22 -6.07 6.40
C VAL A 53 -10.06 -5.20 5.93
N GLY A 54 -9.00 -5.09 6.73
CA GLY A 54 -7.75 -4.43 6.34
C GLY A 54 -7.12 -5.02 5.08
N VAL A 55 -7.02 -6.34 5.00
CA VAL A 55 -6.52 -7.04 3.79
C VAL A 55 -7.43 -6.75 2.60
N PHE A 56 -8.75 -6.79 2.77
CA PHE A 56 -9.69 -6.49 1.68
C PHE A 56 -9.56 -5.05 1.18
N LEU A 57 -9.50 -4.07 2.09
CA LEU A 57 -9.40 -2.65 1.73
C LEU A 57 -8.06 -2.34 1.07
N THR A 58 -6.96 -2.86 1.60
CA THR A 58 -5.62 -2.67 0.99
C THR A 58 -5.50 -3.36 -0.36
N ALA A 59 -6.06 -4.56 -0.52
CA ALA A 59 -6.15 -5.22 -1.83
C ALA A 59 -7.01 -4.41 -2.83
N LYS A 60 -8.07 -3.72 -2.36
CA LYS A 60 -8.87 -2.81 -3.20
C LYS A 60 -8.09 -1.56 -3.60
N THR A 61 -7.36 -0.97 -2.67
CA THR A 61 -6.43 0.13 -2.96
C THR A 61 -5.41 -0.29 -4.02
N ARG A 62 -4.80 -1.47 -3.87
CA ARG A 62 -3.86 -2.06 -4.83
C ARG A 62 -4.47 -2.31 -6.21
N GLU A 63 -5.72 -2.81 -6.25
CA GLU A 63 -6.47 -2.96 -7.51
C GLU A 63 -6.64 -1.61 -8.22
N LYS A 64 -6.98 -0.54 -7.49
CA LYS A 64 -7.11 0.81 -8.05
C LYS A 64 -5.78 1.34 -8.60
N ILE A 65 -4.67 1.16 -7.87
CA ILE A 65 -3.32 1.55 -8.34
C ILE A 65 -3.02 0.87 -9.68
N ARG A 66 -3.29 -0.43 -9.77
CA ARG A 66 -3.07 -1.19 -11.01
C ARG A 66 -3.95 -0.72 -12.16
N GLN A 67 -5.22 -0.40 -11.89
CA GLN A 67 -6.13 0.16 -12.90
C GLN A 67 -5.62 1.51 -13.41
N GLN A 68 -5.15 2.38 -12.51
CA GLN A 68 -4.57 3.69 -12.87
C GLN A 68 -3.29 3.57 -13.70
N LYS A 69 -2.46 2.55 -13.42
CA LYS A 69 -1.16 2.33 -14.09
C LYS A 69 -1.22 1.35 -15.26
N GLY A 70 -2.35 0.68 -15.52
CA GLY A 70 -2.49 -0.33 -16.57
C GLY A 70 -1.71 -1.62 -16.31
N ILE A 71 -1.57 -2.02 -15.04
CA ILE A 71 -0.80 -3.20 -14.59
C ILE A 71 -1.71 -4.45 -14.51
N GLU A 72 -1.23 -5.55 -15.07
CA GLU A 72 -1.95 -6.82 -15.08
C GLU A 72 -1.97 -7.51 -13.70
N GLY A 73 -3.04 -8.27 -13.44
CA GLY A 73 -3.21 -9.10 -12.25
C GLY A 73 -4.68 -9.29 -11.87
N GLY A 74 -4.95 -9.84 -10.69
CA GLY A 74 -6.33 -9.97 -10.19
C GLY A 74 -6.43 -9.74 -8.69
N PHE A 75 -7.63 -9.33 -8.26
CA PHE A 75 -7.96 -9.07 -6.86
C PHE A 75 -7.62 -10.25 -5.93
N GLY A 76 -7.76 -11.49 -6.39
CA GLY A 76 -7.36 -12.68 -5.63
C GLY A 76 -5.86 -12.74 -5.36
N SER A 77 -5.03 -12.37 -6.34
CA SER A 77 -3.57 -12.26 -6.17
C SER A 77 -3.24 -11.12 -5.21
N ASP A 78 -3.91 -9.98 -5.34
CA ASP A 78 -3.75 -8.79 -4.48
C ASP A 78 -4.08 -9.11 -3.00
N CYS A 79 -5.15 -9.87 -2.75
CA CYS A 79 -5.46 -10.36 -1.40
C CYS A 79 -4.39 -11.30 -0.85
N LEU A 80 -3.86 -12.22 -1.67
CA LEU A 80 -2.80 -13.14 -1.24
C LEU A 80 -1.52 -12.39 -0.87
N VAL A 81 -1.11 -11.40 -1.66
CA VAL A 81 0.09 -10.62 -1.34
C VAL A 81 -0.06 -9.82 -0.04
N HIS A 82 -1.22 -9.22 0.22
CA HIS A 82 -1.49 -8.55 1.51
C HIS A 82 -1.66 -9.53 2.68
N LEU A 83 -2.06 -10.78 2.42
CA LEU A 83 -2.16 -11.81 3.46
C LEU A 83 -0.79 -12.38 3.86
N PHE A 84 0.07 -12.67 2.87
CA PHE A 84 1.38 -13.27 3.08
C PHE A 84 2.46 -12.25 3.47
N CYS A 85 2.43 -11.06 2.87
CA CYS A 85 3.42 -10.02 3.15
C CYS A 85 2.79 -8.61 3.04
N PRO A 86 1.95 -8.22 4.01
CA PRO A 86 1.25 -6.93 3.98
C PRO A 86 2.19 -5.73 3.92
N LEU A 87 3.35 -5.81 4.60
CA LEU A 87 4.34 -4.74 4.63
C LEU A 87 4.92 -4.45 3.25
N CYS A 88 5.36 -5.49 2.54
CA CYS A 88 5.96 -5.33 1.23
C CYS A 88 4.94 -4.94 0.18
N ALA A 89 3.72 -5.46 0.28
CA ALA A 89 2.62 -4.99 -0.56
C ALA A 89 2.36 -3.49 -0.35
N LEU A 90 2.24 -3.03 0.90
CA LEU A 90 2.03 -1.61 1.22
C LEU A 90 3.16 -0.69 0.76
N VAL A 91 4.43 -1.12 0.92
CA VAL A 91 5.58 -0.33 0.45
C VAL A 91 5.61 -0.27 -1.06
N GLN A 92 5.36 -1.38 -1.75
CA GLN A 92 5.31 -1.40 -3.21
C GLN A 92 4.18 -0.51 -3.74
N ASP A 93 2.99 -0.58 -3.11
CA ASP A 93 1.85 0.28 -3.45
C ASP A 93 2.22 1.76 -3.29
N ALA A 94 2.87 2.13 -2.18
CA ALA A 94 3.30 3.50 -1.93
C ALA A 94 4.33 3.98 -2.97
N GLN A 95 5.28 3.12 -3.34
CA GLN A 95 6.29 3.42 -4.34
C GLN A 95 5.73 3.59 -5.76
N GLU A 96 4.63 2.92 -6.10
CA GLU A 96 3.97 3.11 -7.40
C GLU A 96 3.16 4.40 -7.48
N ILE A 97 2.59 4.81 -6.35
CA ILE A 97 1.72 5.99 -6.26
C ILE A 97 2.54 7.27 -6.45
N GLN A 98 3.63 7.44 -5.69
CA GLN A 98 4.71 8.43 -5.87
C GLN A 98 5.58 8.44 -4.61
N PRO A 99 6.84 7.95 -4.66
CA PRO A 99 7.64 7.77 -3.47
C PRO A 99 8.05 9.10 -2.82
N ALA A 100 8.33 10.15 -3.60
CA ALA A 100 8.77 11.44 -3.08
C ALA A 100 7.64 12.19 -2.34
N ALA A 101 6.44 12.24 -2.93
CA ALA A 101 5.31 12.96 -2.34
C ALA A 101 4.76 12.26 -1.09
N GLN A 102 4.71 10.92 -1.08
CA GLN A 102 4.31 10.18 0.11
C GLN A 102 5.39 10.18 1.19
N ALA A 103 6.68 10.04 0.86
CA ALA A 103 7.75 10.15 1.84
C ALA A 103 7.81 11.54 2.49
N GLU A 104 7.64 12.61 1.71
CA GLU A 104 7.57 13.97 2.26
C GLU A 104 6.30 14.20 3.10
N SER A 105 5.12 13.71 2.68
CA SER A 105 3.90 13.89 3.47
C SER A 105 3.95 13.13 4.79
N MET A 106 4.49 11.91 4.78
CA MET A 106 4.71 11.13 6.00
C MET A 106 5.79 11.71 6.93
N ALA A 107 6.72 12.52 6.41
CA ALA A 107 7.77 13.15 7.20
C ALA A 107 7.40 14.55 7.74
N ARG A 108 6.34 15.17 7.22
CA ARG A 108 5.88 16.52 7.61
C ARG A 108 4.72 16.52 8.61
N GLU A 109 4.06 15.39 8.82
CA GLU A 109 2.99 15.18 9.82
C GLU A 109 3.53 14.49 11.08
#